data_AF-A0A961MQE3-F1
#
_entry.id   AF-A0A961MQE3-F1
#
_cell.length_a   1.000
_cell.length_b   1.000
_cell.length_c   1.000
_cell.angle_alpha   90.00
_cell.angle_beta   90.00
_cell.angle_gamma   90.00
#
_symmetry.space_group_name_H-M   'P 1'
#
loop_
_entity.id
_entity.type
_entity.pdbx_description
1 polymer ?
#
loop_
_entity_poly.entity_id
_entity_poly.type
_entity_poly.pdbx_seq_one_letter_code
_entity_poly.pdbx_strand_id
1 'polypeptide(L)' 'MRLANSERSWGWGARALHWIMAVLILFQLALGLRMTVFTEDLLARFELTQVHKSWGSVIFALALLRLGWRI' A
#
# COMPACT_ATOMS: atom_id res chain seq x y z
N MET A 1 8.09 -7.20 -22.73
CA MET A 1 7.05 -7.50 -21.71
C MET A 1 5.77 -6.74 -22.06
N ARG A 2 4.58 -7.34 -21.95
CA ARG A 2 3.30 -6.65 -22.24
C ARG A 2 2.81 -5.85 -21.04
N LEU A 3 2.44 -4.59 -21.25
CA LEU A 3 1.94 -3.70 -20.18
C LEU A 3 0.59 -4.20 -19.63
N ALA A 4 -0.34 -4.50 -20.53
CA ALA A 4 -1.70 -4.96 -20.22
C ALA A 4 -1.80 -6.49 -20.11
N ASN A 5 -2.95 -6.95 -19.59
CA ASN A 5 -3.25 -8.37 -19.43
C ASN A 5 -3.51 -9.06 -20.77
N SER A 6 -3.38 -10.38 -20.76
CA SER A 6 -3.76 -11.28 -21.85
C SER A 6 -4.61 -12.41 -21.29
N GLU A 7 -5.27 -13.19 -22.14
CA GLU A 7 -6.07 -14.35 -21.71
C GLU A 7 -5.31 -15.37 -20.86
N ARG A 8 -3.99 -15.47 -21.05
CA ARG A 8 -3.14 -16.48 -20.37
C ARG A 8 -2.28 -15.91 -19.25
N SER A 9 -2.14 -14.58 -19.12
CA SER A 9 -1.22 -13.99 -18.14
C SER A 9 -1.50 -12.52 -17.83
N TRP A 10 -1.16 -12.13 -16.59
CA TRP A 10 -1.14 -10.74 -16.12
C TRP A 10 -0.04 -9.94 -16.82
N GLY A 11 -0.36 -8.72 -17.26
CA GLY A 11 0.63 -7.77 -17.78
C GLY A 11 1.65 -7.38 -16.71
N TRP A 12 2.82 -6.87 -17.12
CA TRP A 12 3.83 -6.45 -16.16
C TRP A 12 3.35 -5.27 -15.30
N GLY A 13 2.46 -4.41 -15.81
CA GLY A 13 1.86 -3.31 -15.05
C GLY A 13 1.02 -3.80 -13.88
N ALA A 14 0.17 -4.82 -14.10
CA ALA A 14 -0.62 -5.45 -13.06
C ALA A 14 0.24 -6.12 -11.98
N ARG A 15 1.35 -6.77 -12.39
CA ARG A 15 2.32 -7.37 -11.46
C ARG A 15 3.06 -6.30 -10.64
N ALA A 16 3.50 -5.22 -11.29
CA ALA A 16 4.16 -4.10 -10.63
C ALA A 16 3.24 -3.44 -9.59
N LEU A 17 2.00 -3.12 -9.96
CA LEU A 17 1.00 -2.58 -9.04
C LEU A 17 0.79 -3.49 -7.82
N HIS A 18 0.69 -4.81 -8.05
CA HIS A 18 0.53 -5.77 -6.96
C HIS A 18 1.71 -5.74 -5.97
N TRP A 19 2.94 -5.83 -6.48
CA TRP A 19 4.13 -5.88 -5.62
C TRP A 19 4.41 -4.53 -4.93
N ILE A 20 4.16 -3.40 -5.59
CA ILE A 20 4.24 -2.07 -4.97
C ILE A 20 3.28 -2.00 -3.78
N MET A 21 2.01 -2.40 -3.99
CA MET A 21 1.03 -2.42 -2.90
C MET A 21 1.44 -3.37 -1.77
N ALA A 22 1.96 -4.55 -2.09
CA ALA A 22 2.42 -5.50 -1.07
C ALA A 22 3.52 -4.90 -0.18
N VAL A 23 4.52 -4.25 -0.77
CA VAL A 23 5.59 -3.56 -0.01
C VAL A 23 5.02 -2.43 0.86
N LEU A 24 4.12 -1.61 0.31
CA LEU A 24 3.51 -0.51 1.06
C LEU A 24 2.64 -1.02 2.23
N ILE A 25 1.93 -2.13 2.04
CA ILE A 25 1.14 -2.76 3.10
C ILE A 25 2.06 -3.30 4.21
N LEU A 26 3.16 -3.97 3.85
CA LEU A 26 4.15 -4.44 4.84
C LEU A 26 4.77 -3.28 5.62
N PHE A 27 5.12 -2.19 4.93
CA PHE A 27 5.54 -0.94 5.57
C PHE A 27 4.48 -0.42 6.54
N GLN A 28 3.21 -0.41 6.16
CA GLN A 28 2.12 0.05 7.01
C GLN A 28 1.87 -0.82 8.23
N LEU A 29 2.09 -2.14 8.11
CA LEU A 29 2.04 -3.05 9.25
C LEU A 29 3.17 -2.74 10.24
N ALA A 30 4.40 -2.55 9.75
CA ALA A 30 5.53 -2.15 10.59
C ALA A 30 5.28 -0.78 11.26
N LEU A 31 4.73 0.19 10.52
CA LEU A 31 4.38 1.50 11.07
C LEU A 31 3.24 1.40 12.11
N GLY A 32 2.25 0.54 11.87
CA GLY A 32 1.18 0.19 12.80
C GLY A 32 1.71 -0.35 14.13
N LEU A 33 2.66 -1.29 14.07
CA LEU A 33 3.32 -1.79 15.27
C LEU A 33 4.14 -0.70 15.97
N ARG A 34 4.90 0.10 15.19
CA ARG A 34 5.68 1.23 15.73
C ARG A 34 4.81 2.20 16.52
N MET A 35 3.67 2.61 15.97
CA MET A 35 2.80 3.61 16.62
C MET A 35 2.03 3.05 17.83
N THR A 36 1.74 1.75 17.86
CA THR A 36 0.84 1.17 18.89
C THR A 36 1.56 0.46 20.01
N VAL A 37 2.66 -0.23 19.71
CA VAL A 37 3.40 -1.07 20.67
C VAL A 37 4.64 -0.36 21.19
N PHE A 38 5.31 0.42 20.33
CA PHE A 38 6.66 0.91 20.62
C PHE A 38 6.74 2.42 20.89
N THR A 39 5.63 3.15 20.84
CA THR A 39 5.58 4.60 21.07
C THR A 39 4.65 4.91 22.24
N GLU A 40 5.25 5.23 23.38
CA GLU A 40 4.52 5.68 24.59
C GLU A 40 4.19 7.17 24.53
N ASP A 41 5.06 7.99 23.92
CA ASP A 41 4.84 9.43 23.78
C ASP A 41 3.61 9.72 22.89
N LEU A 42 2.66 10.47 23.45
CA LEU A 42 1.37 10.69 22.82
C LEU A 42 1.48 11.55 21.54
N LEU A 43 2.38 12.55 21.56
CA LEU A 43 2.55 13.44 20.42
C LEU A 43 3.21 12.71 19.25
N ALA A 44 4.28 11.95 19.51
CA ALA A 44 4.93 11.10 18.51
C ALA A 44 3.96 10.04 17.97
N ARG A 45 3.11 9.45 18.81
CA ARG A 45 2.08 8.50 18.36
C ARG A 45 1.04 9.19 17.46
N PHE A 46 0.64 10.42 17.78
CA PHE A 46 -0.24 11.21 16.94
C PHE A 46 0.38 11.47 15.56
N GLU A 47 1.64 11.91 15.51
CA GLU A 47 2.36 12.16 14.24
C GLU A 47 2.48 10.88 13.41
N LEU A 48 2.92 9.76 14.00
CA LEU A 48 3.01 8.47 13.32
C LEU A 48 1.65 8.01 12.78
N THR A 49 0.57 8.29 13.51
CA THR A 49 -0.80 8.00 13.06
C THR A 49 -1.18 8.82 11.83
N GLN A 50 -0.76 10.10 11.74
CA GLN A 50 -1.00 10.92 10.56
C GLN A 50 -0.21 10.39 9.34
N VAL A 51 1.04 10.01 9.55
CA VAL A 51 1.88 9.38 8.50
C VAL A 51 1.21 8.09 8.00
N HIS A 52 0.72 7.25 8.91
CA HIS A 52 0.01 6.02 8.55
C HIS A 52 -1.26 6.30 7.75
N LYS A 53 -2.06 7.31 8.11
CA LYS A 53 -3.26 7.66 7.33
C LYS A 53 -2.89 8.15 5.92
N SER A 54 -1.85 8.97 5.80
CA SER A 54 -1.37 9.48 4.51
C SER A 54 -0.90 8.36 3.59
N TRP A 55 -0.08 7.42 4.07
CA TRP A 55 0.32 6.27 3.27
C TRP A 55 -0.83 5.29 3.02
N GLY A 56 -1.77 5.18 3.96
CA GLY A 56 -3.00 4.40 3.79
C GLY A 56 -3.86 4.93 2.64
N SER A 57 -3.96 6.24 2.46
CA SER A 57 -4.71 6.82 1.33
C SER A 57 -4.02 6.58 -0.02
N VAL A 58 -2.68 6.58 -0.06
CA VAL A 58 -1.91 6.18 -1.26
C VAL A 58 -2.20 4.73 -1.64
N ILE A 59 -2.15 3.80 -0.67
CA ILE A 59 -2.47 2.39 -0.91
C ILE A 59 -3.91 2.23 -1.39
N PHE A 60 -4.86 2.97 -0.81
CA PHE A 60 -6.25 2.96 -1.23
C PHE A 60 -6.42 3.42 -2.68
N ALA A 61 -5.77 4.52 -3.08
CA ALA A 61 -5.79 4.98 -4.47
C ALA A 61 -5.19 3.95 -5.44
N LEU A 62 -4.08 3.30 -5.06
CA LEU A 62 -3.49 2.20 -5.85
C LEU A 62 -4.42 0.99 -5.94
N ALA A 63 -5.17 0.68 -4.87
CA ALA A 63 -6.15 -0.40 -4.87
C ALA A 63 -7.31 -0.11 -5.84
N LEU A 64 -7.80 1.14 -5.90
CA LEU A 64 -8.80 1.57 -6.88
C LEU A 64 -8.26 1.48 -8.31
N LEU A 65 -7.03 1.94 -8.54
CA LEU A 65 -6.37 1.80 -9.84
C LEU A 65 -6.26 0.33 -10.25
N ARG A 66 -5.87 -0.55 -9.32
CA ARG A 66 -5.78 -1.99 -9.56
C ARG A 66 -7.14 -2.62 -9.85
N LEU A 67 -8.21 -2.15 -9.21
CA LEU A 67 -9.57 -2.61 -9.49
C LEU A 67 -10.01 -2.18 -10.89
N GLY A 68 -9.73 -0.93 -11.28
CA GLY A 68 -10.01 -0.43 -12.64
C GLY A 68 -9.22 -1.18 -13.72
N TRP A 69 -7.97 -1.55 -13.45
CA TRP A 69 -7.13 -2.32 -14.38
C TRP A 69 -7.56 -3.79 -14.55
N ARG A 70 -8.46 -4.28 -13.68
CA ARG A 70 -8.97 -5.65 -13.76
C ARG A 70 -10.09 -5.81 -14.80
N ILE A 71 -10.74 -4.71 -15.18
CA ILE A 71 -11.76 -4.64 -16.23
C ILE A 71 -11.06 -4.60 -17.59
#